data_AF-A0A1A2Z9X0-F1
#
_entry.id   AF-A0A1A2Z9X0-F1
#
_cell.length_a   1.000
_cell.length_b   1.000
_cell.length_c   1.000
_cell.angle_alpha   90.00
_cell.angle_beta   90.00
_cell.angle_gamma   90.00
#
_symmetry.space_group_name_H-M   'P 1'
#
loop_
_entity.id
_entity.type
_entity.pdbx_description
1 polymer ?
#
loop_
_entity_poly.entity_id
_entity_poly.type
_entity_poly.pdbx_seq_one_letter_code
_entity_poly.pdbx_strand_id
1 'polypeptide(L)'
;MGRHRLAKKRRKSPVVLAALLAPATIFFAAAGDVRPLAAREVAKPVIGDVEPCCLQIVTAAANTSAKAPDTRLAAASRYHTRSRFLPVGIAPEQGLQVRTILVERAISVAFPQIHQIGGVRPDPLPWHPLGLAIDVMIPDPGSSEGIALGNAIVAYVMKNASRFGIQDAIWRGVYYTPGGAQASRLGHYDHVHVTTTGGGYPKGGEEYLAD
;
A
#
# COMPACT_ATOMS: atom_id res chain seq x y z
N MET A 1 -18.71 21.97 76.60
CA MET A 1 -17.57 22.92 76.72
C MET A 1 -16.91 23.00 75.34
N GLY A 2 -17.02 24.05 74.52
CA GLY A 2 -17.22 25.47 74.78
C GLY A 2 -15.89 26.20 74.60
N ARG A 3 -15.51 26.58 73.37
CA ARG A 3 -14.51 27.63 73.13
C ARG A 3 -14.92 28.50 71.95
N HIS A 4 -14.95 29.79 72.24
CA HIS A 4 -15.68 30.81 71.54
C HIS A 4 -14.87 31.44 70.41
N ARG A 5 -15.61 31.76 69.36
CA ARG A 5 -15.28 32.59 68.21
C ARG A 5 -15.12 34.04 68.66
N LEU A 6 -13.99 34.68 68.36
CA LEU A 6 -13.81 36.11 68.51
C LEU A 6 -14.39 36.85 67.30
N ALA A 7 -15.24 37.83 67.58
CA ALA A 7 -15.77 38.79 66.62
C ALA A 7 -14.96 40.09 66.70
N LYS A 8 -14.69 40.74 65.55
CA LYS A 8 -14.33 42.16 65.52
C LYS A 8 -15.09 42.87 64.40
N LYS A 9 -15.76 43.96 64.78
CA LYS A 9 -16.65 44.80 63.95
C LYS A 9 -15.86 45.85 63.13
N ARG A 10 -16.15 45.87 61.82
CA ARG A 10 -16.66 46.95 60.93
C ARG A 10 -16.07 48.39 60.92
N ARG A 11 -15.95 48.89 59.67
CA ARG A 11 -16.00 50.28 59.11
C ARG A 11 -14.61 50.87 58.76
N LYS A 12 -14.33 51.54 57.63
CA LYS A 12 -15.09 52.28 56.58
C LYS A 12 -14.32 52.22 55.23
N SER A 13 -15.01 52.34 54.09
CA SER A 13 -14.46 52.81 52.79
C SER A 13 -14.47 54.37 52.78
N PRO A 14 -13.94 55.15 51.81
CA PRO A 14 -13.38 54.82 50.48
C PRO A 14 -12.10 55.59 50.09
N VAL A 15 -11.28 55.07 49.16
CA VAL A 15 -10.53 55.92 48.19
C VAL A 15 -10.32 55.09 46.93
N VAL A 16 -10.93 55.55 45.84
CA VAL A 16 -10.61 55.13 44.47
C VAL A 16 -9.33 55.84 44.08
N LEU A 17 -8.27 55.07 43.74
CA LEU A 17 -7.12 55.59 43.01
C LEU A 17 -6.97 54.74 41.74
N ALA A 18 -7.35 55.34 40.61
CA ALA A 18 -7.11 54.78 39.29
C ALA A 18 -5.62 54.88 38.97
N ALA A 19 -4.96 53.73 38.82
CA ALA A 19 -3.63 53.65 38.24
C ALA A 19 -3.75 53.02 36.84
N LEU A 20 -3.60 53.85 35.81
CA LEU A 20 -3.44 53.44 34.43
C LEU A 20 -2.07 52.76 34.28
N LEU A 21 -2.04 51.43 34.25
CA LEU A 21 -0.87 50.67 33.79
C LEU A 21 -1.13 50.26 32.34
N ALA A 22 -0.45 50.94 31.42
CA ALA A 22 -0.37 50.51 30.03
C ALA A 22 0.43 49.20 29.95
N PRO A 23 -0.07 48.14 29.27
CA PRO A 23 0.77 47.00 28.97
C PRO A 23 1.73 47.37 27.83
N ALA A 24 3.02 47.46 28.15
CA ALA A 24 4.07 47.41 27.14
C ALA A 24 4.08 45.99 26.55
N THR A 25 3.51 45.84 25.36
CA THR A 25 3.56 44.59 24.61
C THR A 25 4.96 44.44 24.00
N ILE A 26 5.78 43.57 24.60
CA ILE A 26 7.01 43.11 23.97
C ILE A 26 6.59 42.07 22.94
N PHE A 27 6.57 42.46 21.66
CA PHE A 27 6.45 41.53 20.55
C PHE A 27 7.77 40.76 20.40
N PHE A 28 7.81 39.53 20.90
CA PHE A 28 8.80 38.56 20.43
C PHE A 28 8.36 38.06 19.05
N ALA A 29 8.99 38.59 18.00
CA ALA A 29 8.90 37.99 16.67
C ALA A 29 9.72 36.70 16.66
N ALA A 30 9.10 35.58 17.01
CA ALA A 30 9.62 34.27 16.63
C ALA A 30 9.36 34.09 15.13
N ALA A 31 10.40 34.26 14.32
CA ALA A 31 10.37 33.85 12.92
C ALA A 31 10.32 32.31 12.89
N GLY A 32 9.10 31.77 12.88
CA GLY A 32 8.89 30.39 12.48
C GLY A 32 9.07 30.33 10.97
N ASP A 33 10.10 29.63 10.50
CA ASP A 33 10.20 29.22 9.12
C ASP A 33 9.00 28.33 8.79
N VAL A 34 7.92 28.94 8.31
CA VAL A 34 6.84 28.21 7.65
C VAL A 34 7.39 27.83 6.28
N ARG A 35 8.15 26.74 6.23
CA ARG A 35 8.31 26.02 4.97
C ARG A 35 6.89 25.67 4.52
N PRO A 36 6.39 26.15 3.38
CA PRO A 36 5.15 25.62 2.86
C PRO A 36 5.38 24.13 2.68
N LEU A 37 4.68 23.30 3.46
CA LEU A 37 4.47 21.90 3.12
C LEU A 37 3.97 21.93 1.68
N ALA A 38 4.82 21.49 0.74
CA ALA A 38 4.43 21.36 -0.65
C ALA A 38 3.05 20.70 -0.66
N ALA A 39 2.07 21.37 -1.28
CA ALA A 39 0.74 20.82 -1.41
C ALA A 39 0.90 19.41 -1.97
N ARG A 40 0.57 18.40 -1.15
CA ARG A 40 0.76 17.01 -1.52
C ARG A 40 -0.13 16.78 -2.73
N GLU A 41 0.49 16.70 -3.90
CA GLU A 41 -0.21 16.53 -5.16
C GLU A 41 -1.08 15.28 -5.00
N VAL A 42 -2.40 15.44 -5.17
CA VAL A 42 -3.34 14.33 -5.08
C VAL A 42 -2.92 13.35 -6.16
N ALA A 43 -2.39 12.19 -5.74
CA ALA A 43 -1.85 11.21 -6.66
C ALA A 43 -2.96 10.76 -7.62
N LYS A 44 -2.73 10.94 -8.92
CA LYS A 44 -3.62 10.41 -9.96
C LYS A 44 -3.60 8.88 -9.89
N PRO A 45 -4.74 8.19 -10.08
CA PRO A 45 -4.78 6.74 -10.13
C PRO A 45 -3.77 6.19 -11.15
N VAL A 46 -3.00 5.18 -10.73
CA VAL A 46 -2.01 4.51 -11.57
C VAL A 46 -2.65 3.74 -12.71
N ILE A 47 -3.84 3.20 -12.46
CA ILE A 47 -4.65 2.49 -13.43
C ILE A 47 -5.82 3.41 -13.76
N GLY A 48 -5.86 3.91 -14.98
CA GLY A 48 -7.07 4.55 -15.52
C GLY A 48 -8.15 3.51 -15.75
N ASP A 49 -9.42 3.94 -15.73
CA ASP A 49 -10.54 3.09 -16.10
C ASP A 49 -10.25 2.40 -17.44
N VAL A 50 -10.40 1.08 -17.48
CA VAL A 50 -10.13 0.29 -18.68
C VAL A 50 -11.23 0.60 -19.70
N GLU A 51 -10.97 1.55 -20.58
CA GLU A 51 -11.73 1.74 -21.83
C GLU A 51 -11.62 0.45 -22.66
N PRO A 52 -12.71 -0.30 -22.89
CA PRO A 52 -12.64 -1.53 -23.67
C PRO A 52 -12.73 -1.15 -25.14
N CYS A 53 -11.59 -0.87 -25.79
CA CYS A 53 -11.60 -0.77 -27.24
C CYS A 53 -10.29 -1.21 -27.88
N CYS A 54 -10.44 -1.96 -28.98
CA CYS A 54 -9.42 -2.47 -29.91
C CYS A 54 -8.95 -3.93 -29.69
N LEU A 55 -9.90 -4.87 -29.63
CA LEU A 55 -9.63 -6.25 -30.07
C LEU A 55 -9.79 -6.30 -31.60
N GLN A 56 -8.69 -6.21 -32.34
CA GLN A 56 -8.68 -6.49 -33.79
C GLN A 56 -8.41 -7.98 -34.01
N ILE A 57 -9.46 -8.73 -34.33
CA ILE A 57 -9.35 -10.12 -34.79
C ILE A 57 -8.85 -10.08 -36.23
N VAL A 58 -7.60 -10.52 -36.45
CA VAL A 58 -7.06 -10.73 -37.80
C VAL A 58 -7.29 -12.17 -38.19
N THR A 59 -8.12 -12.41 -39.21
CA THR A 59 -8.30 -13.73 -39.82
C THR A 59 -7.09 -14.04 -40.70
N ALA A 60 -6.28 -15.03 -40.33
CA ALA A 60 -5.25 -15.57 -41.21
C ALA A 60 -5.90 -16.47 -42.28
N ALA A 61 -5.72 -16.12 -43.55
CA ALA A 61 -6.16 -16.94 -44.67
C ALA A 61 -5.33 -18.24 -44.75
N ALA A 62 -6.02 -19.37 -44.87
CA ALA A 62 -5.42 -20.67 -45.10
C ALA A 62 -5.13 -20.86 -46.60
N ASN A 63 -3.86 -20.98 -46.98
CA ASN A 63 -3.46 -21.49 -48.30
C ASN A 63 -3.06 -22.96 -48.19
N THR A 64 -3.60 -23.75 -49.10
CA THR A 64 -3.56 -25.21 -49.14
C THR A 64 -2.27 -25.79 -49.73
N SER A 65 -1.86 -26.92 -49.15
CA SER A 65 -1.26 -28.13 -49.75
C SER A 65 0.05 -28.04 -50.55
N ALA A 66 1.13 -28.59 -49.98
CA ALA A 66 2.16 -29.31 -50.73
C ALA A 66 2.77 -30.44 -49.86
N LYS A 67 3.07 -31.55 -50.52
CA LYS A 67 3.38 -32.89 -49.99
C LYS A 67 4.88 -33.06 -49.64
N ALA A 68 5.13 -33.52 -48.40
CA ALA A 68 6.28 -34.17 -47.71
C ALA A 68 7.67 -34.33 -48.41
N PRO A 69 8.78 -34.38 -47.62
CA PRO A 69 9.13 -35.67 -47.01
C PRO A 69 9.56 -35.61 -45.53
N ASP A 70 9.51 -36.78 -44.90
CA ASP A 70 9.94 -37.12 -43.54
C ASP A 70 11.16 -36.33 -43.04
N THR A 71 10.89 -35.25 -42.33
CA THR A 71 11.81 -34.73 -41.33
C THR A 71 11.13 -35.00 -40.02
N ARG A 72 11.66 -35.98 -39.28
CA ARG A 72 11.37 -36.21 -37.87
C ARG A 72 11.38 -34.85 -37.20
N LEU A 73 10.20 -34.29 -36.94
CA LEU A 73 10.04 -33.07 -36.16
C LEU A 73 10.66 -33.41 -34.82
N ALA A 74 11.92 -33.01 -34.64
CA ALA A 74 12.50 -32.90 -33.33
C ALA A 74 11.56 -31.93 -32.62
N ALA A 75 10.65 -32.48 -31.83
CA ALA A 75 9.92 -31.74 -30.84
C ALA A 75 11.00 -31.14 -29.96
N ALA A 76 11.42 -29.92 -30.30
CA ALA A 76 12.16 -29.07 -29.41
C ALA A 76 11.17 -28.74 -28.30
N SER A 77 11.02 -29.71 -27.37
CA SER A 77 10.72 -29.43 -25.99
C SER A 77 11.82 -28.47 -25.58
N ARG A 78 11.56 -27.17 -25.78
CA ARG A 78 12.27 -26.10 -25.13
C ARG A 78 11.97 -26.35 -23.67
N TYR A 79 12.78 -27.21 -23.05
CA TYR A 79 12.85 -27.38 -21.61
C TYR A 79 12.82 -25.98 -21.05
N HIS A 80 11.68 -25.61 -20.49
CA HIS A 80 11.53 -24.33 -19.84
C HIS A 80 12.47 -24.43 -18.63
N THR A 81 13.67 -23.87 -18.76
CA THR A 81 14.73 -23.95 -17.74
C THR A 81 14.40 -23.11 -16.51
N ARG A 82 13.23 -22.46 -16.49
CA ARG A 82 12.71 -21.75 -15.35
C ARG A 82 11.69 -22.64 -14.65
N SER A 83 11.91 -22.85 -13.36
CA SER A 83 10.91 -23.49 -12.51
C SER A 83 9.59 -22.74 -12.64
N ARG A 84 8.50 -23.46 -12.89
CA ARG A 84 7.14 -22.91 -12.81
C ARG A 84 6.73 -22.56 -11.38
N PHE A 85 7.49 -23.01 -10.38
CA PHE A 85 7.22 -22.76 -8.97
C PHE A 85 7.91 -21.47 -8.52
N LEU A 86 7.15 -20.62 -7.84
CA LEU A 86 7.66 -19.45 -7.17
C LEU A 86 8.50 -19.89 -5.95
N PRO A 87 9.74 -19.40 -5.82
CA PRO A 87 10.54 -19.62 -4.62
C PRO A 87 9.88 -18.95 -3.41
N VAL A 88 10.33 -19.32 -2.21
CA VAL A 88 10.02 -18.58 -0.98
C VAL A 88 10.38 -17.11 -1.18
N GLY A 89 9.46 -16.21 -0.84
CA GLY A 89 9.65 -14.79 -1.01
C GLY A 89 10.44 -14.17 0.14
N ILE A 90 10.54 -12.85 0.15
CA ILE A 90 11.29 -12.11 1.17
C ILE A 90 10.43 -11.74 2.40
N ALA A 91 9.11 -11.93 2.32
CA ALA A 91 8.23 -11.70 3.46
C ALA A 91 8.34 -12.86 4.47
N PRO A 92 8.17 -12.59 5.78
CA PRO A 92 7.93 -13.66 6.75
C PRO A 92 6.58 -14.33 6.46
N GLU A 93 6.60 -15.54 5.90
CA GLU A 93 5.38 -16.29 5.52
C GLU A 93 4.60 -16.83 6.72
N GLN A 94 5.19 -16.84 7.92
CA GLN A 94 4.56 -17.38 9.11
C GLN A 94 3.25 -16.65 9.43
N GLY A 95 2.15 -17.40 9.39
CA GLY A 95 0.80 -16.89 9.64
C GLY A 95 0.17 -16.15 8.45
N LEU A 96 0.85 -16.02 7.30
CA LEU A 96 0.21 -15.56 6.08
C LEU A 96 -0.73 -16.64 5.53
N GLN A 97 -1.80 -16.21 4.87
CA GLN A 97 -2.71 -17.11 4.16
C GLN A 97 -2.21 -17.43 2.76
N VAL A 98 -2.72 -18.53 2.19
CA VAL A 98 -2.24 -19.09 0.92
C VAL A 98 -2.18 -18.05 -0.20
N ARG A 99 -3.24 -17.24 -0.42
CA ARG A 99 -3.17 -16.23 -1.50
C ARG A 99 -2.23 -15.08 -1.16
N THR A 100 -2.11 -14.71 0.12
CA THR A 100 -1.15 -13.70 0.56
C THR A 100 0.29 -14.16 0.32
N ILE A 101 0.60 -15.44 0.55
CA ILE A 101 1.90 -16.06 0.22
C ILE A 101 2.11 -16.06 -1.30
N LEU A 102 1.10 -16.43 -2.09
CA LEU A 102 1.19 -16.38 -3.55
C LEU A 102 1.57 -14.97 -4.04
N VAL A 103 0.93 -13.93 -3.49
CA VAL A 103 1.19 -12.54 -3.86
C VAL A 103 2.61 -12.12 -3.48
N GLU A 104 3.04 -12.34 -2.24
CA GLU A 104 4.36 -11.89 -1.78
C GLU A 104 5.49 -12.58 -2.54
N ARG A 105 5.37 -13.89 -2.81
CA ARG A 105 6.35 -14.61 -3.63
C ARG A 105 6.40 -14.09 -5.06
N ALA A 106 5.24 -13.83 -5.65
CA ALA A 106 5.15 -13.30 -7.00
C ALA A 106 5.76 -11.90 -7.10
N ILE A 107 5.54 -11.04 -6.11
CA ILE A 107 6.16 -9.71 -6.03
C ILE A 107 7.68 -9.83 -5.82
N SER A 108 8.13 -10.71 -4.93
CA SER A 108 9.55 -10.93 -4.64
C SER A 108 10.34 -11.30 -5.91
N VAL A 109 9.75 -12.12 -6.79
CA VAL A 109 10.37 -12.48 -8.08
C VAL A 109 10.28 -11.35 -9.10
N ALA A 110 9.13 -10.69 -9.21
CA ALA A 110 8.89 -9.68 -10.24
C ALA A 110 9.62 -8.35 -9.97
N PHE A 111 9.89 -8.03 -8.71
CA PHE A 111 10.46 -6.75 -8.27
C PHE A 111 11.67 -6.98 -7.35
N PRO A 112 12.80 -7.45 -7.88
CA PRO A 112 14.00 -7.76 -7.06
C PRO A 112 14.62 -6.54 -6.36
N GLN A 113 14.25 -5.31 -6.76
CA GLN A 113 14.58 -4.07 -6.05
C GLN A 113 13.84 -3.90 -4.71
N ILE A 114 12.81 -4.71 -4.42
CA ILE A 114 12.17 -4.73 -3.11
C ILE A 114 13.01 -5.60 -2.18
N HIS A 115 13.37 -5.03 -1.04
CA HIS A 115 14.25 -5.68 -0.06
C HIS A 115 13.55 -5.99 1.27
N GLN A 116 12.32 -5.51 1.45
CA GLN A 116 11.54 -5.78 2.65
C GLN A 116 10.05 -5.85 2.31
N ILE A 117 9.39 -6.89 2.81
CA ILE A 117 7.93 -7.01 2.80
C ILE A 117 7.48 -7.32 4.23
N GLY A 118 6.62 -6.46 4.78
CA GLY A 118 5.94 -6.69 6.04
C GLY A 118 4.78 -7.69 5.87
N GLY A 119 4.47 -8.45 6.91
CA GLY A 119 3.43 -9.48 6.90
C GLY A 119 2.58 -9.44 8.17
N VAL A 120 2.45 -10.58 8.84
CA VAL A 120 1.66 -10.72 10.07
C VAL A 120 2.24 -9.88 11.21
N ARG A 121 1.40 -9.07 11.83
CA ARG A 121 1.72 -8.28 13.03
C ARG A 121 0.43 -7.88 13.76
N PRO A 122 0.49 -7.55 15.08
CA PRO A 122 -0.63 -6.94 15.77
C PRO A 122 -1.02 -5.63 15.09
N ASP A 123 -2.31 -5.43 14.90
CA ASP A 123 -2.85 -4.26 14.20
C ASP A 123 -4.30 -3.99 14.62
N PRO A 124 -4.77 -2.74 14.54
CA PRO A 124 -6.16 -2.40 14.85
C PRO A 124 -7.18 -3.01 13.88
N LEU A 125 -6.78 -3.20 12.62
CA LEU A 125 -7.59 -3.81 11.58
C LEU A 125 -7.20 -5.28 11.39
N PRO A 126 -8.13 -6.15 10.96
CA PRO A 126 -7.91 -7.60 10.98
C PRO A 126 -6.96 -8.11 9.87
N TRP A 127 -6.57 -7.26 8.91
CA TRP A 127 -5.86 -7.74 7.72
C TRP A 127 -4.47 -8.31 8.00
N HIS A 128 -3.58 -7.54 8.65
CA HIS A 128 -2.28 -8.07 9.07
C HIS A 128 -2.39 -9.15 10.15
N PRO A 129 -3.21 -9.00 11.22
CA PRO A 129 -3.32 -10.02 12.27
C PRO A 129 -3.81 -11.38 11.77
N LEU A 130 -4.64 -11.41 10.73
CA LEU A 130 -5.17 -12.65 10.13
C LEU A 130 -4.38 -13.13 8.91
N GLY A 131 -3.22 -12.52 8.61
CA GLY A 131 -2.38 -12.92 7.48
C GLY A 131 -2.97 -12.67 6.09
N LEU A 132 -3.89 -11.71 5.99
CA LEU A 132 -4.57 -11.32 4.77
C LEU A 132 -3.83 -10.22 4.00
N ALA A 133 -2.91 -9.51 4.66
CA ALA A 133 -2.21 -8.37 4.07
C ALA A 133 -0.69 -8.43 4.19
N ILE A 134 -0.04 -7.75 3.24
CA ILE A 134 1.39 -7.49 3.20
C ILE A 134 1.65 -6.00 2.91
N ASP A 135 2.77 -5.51 3.44
CA ASP A 135 3.26 -4.15 3.19
C ASP A 135 4.56 -4.24 2.38
N VAL A 136 4.50 -3.91 1.09
CA VAL A 136 5.65 -3.96 0.18
C VAL A 136 6.42 -2.64 0.27
N MET A 137 7.55 -2.66 0.98
CA MET A 137 8.32 -1.44 1.28
C MET A 137 9.02 -0.91 0.02
N ILE A 138 8.77 0.34 -0.32
CA ILE A 138 9.34 0.97 -1.51
C ILE A 138 10.65 1.67 -1.15
N PRO A 139 11.80 1.32 -1.78
CA PRO A 139 13.04 2.05 -1.58
C PRO A 139 12.92 3.47 -2.11
N ASP A 140 13.43 4.44 -1.33
CA ASP A 140 13.38 5.87 -1.64
C ASP A 140 12.00 6.33 -2.16
N PRO A 141 10.94 6.17 -1.36
CA PRO A 141 9.56 6.25 -1.85
C PRO A 141 9.08 7.69 -2.15
N GLY A 142 9.94 8.68 -1.89
CA GLY A 142 9.74 10.07 -2.23
C GLY A 142 10.28 10.45 -3.62
N SER A 143 11.20 9.67 -4.19
CA SER A 143 11.77 9.96 -5.51
C SER A 143 10.86 9.54 -6.65
N SER A 144 11.16 10.04 -7.84
CA SER A 144 10.50 9.65 -9.09
C SER A 144 10.56 8.14 -9.31
N GLU A 145 11.71 7.53 -9.02
CA GLU A 145 11.99 6.12 -9.20
C GLU A 145 11.18 5.27 -8.20
N GLY A 146 11.17 5.67 -6.92
CA GLY A 146 10.36 5.00 -5.90
C GLY A 146 8.86 5.10 -6.20
N ILE A 147 8.39 6.27 -6.64
CA ILE A 147 7.00 6.46 -7.05
C ILE A 147 6.66 5.57 -8.26
N ALA A 148 7.51 5.55 -9.28
CA ALA A 148 7.31 4.71 -10.46
C ALA A 148 7.31 3.22 -10.11
N LEU A 149 8.18 2.80 -9.17
CA LEU A 149 8.22 1.44 -8.66
C LEU A 149 6.93 1.05 -7.92
N GLY A 150 6.47 1.87 -6.99
CA GLY A 150 5.20 1.63 -6.29
C GLY A 150 4.01 1.57 -7.25
N ASN A 151 4.01 2.43 -8.27
CA ASN A 151 3.01 2.39 -9.33
C ASN A 151 3.05 1.07 -10.12
N ALA A 152 4.25 0.62 -10.51
CA ALA A 152 4.42 -0.65 -11.23
C ALA A 152 3.92 -1.86 -10.41
N ILE A 153 4.14 -1.85 -9.08
CA ILE A 153 3.67 -2.91 -8.19
C ILE A 153 2.14 -2.91 -8.09
N VAL A 154 1.50 -1.75 -7.90
CA VAL A 154 0.03 -1.65 -7.92
C VAL A 154 -0.55 -2.16 -9.24
N ALA A 155 0.03 -1.75 -10.38
CA ALA A 155 -0.41 -2.18 -11.69
C ALA A 155 -0.27 -3.71 -11.85
N TYR A 156 0.83 -4.29 -11.39
CA TYR A 156 1.05 -5.73 -11.43
C TYR A 156 0.06 -6.51 -10.56
N VAL A 157 -0.18 -6.05 -9.33
CA VAL A 157 -1.13 -6.67 -8.40
C VAL A 157 -2.55 -6.65 -8.99
N MET A 158 -2.99 -5.51 -9.54
CA MET A 158 -4.33 -5.37 -10.10
C MET A 158 -4.50 -6.12 -11.42
N LYS A 159 -3.48 -6.13 -12.30
CA LYS A 159 -3.50 -6.93 -13.53
C LYS A 159 -3.70 -8.43 -13.24
N ASN A 160 -3.19 -8.90 -12.11
CA ASN A 160 -3.28 -10.28 -11.66
C ASN A 160 -4.34 -10.50 -10.57
N ALA A 161 -5.26 -9.55 -10.37
CA ALA A 161 -6.17 -9.55 -9.23
C ALA A 161 -7.00 -10.82 -9.09
N SER A 162 -7.47 -11.39 -10.20
CA SER A 162 -8.24 -12.64 -10.20
C SER A 162 -7.40 -13.84 -9.74
N ARG A 163 -6.18 -13.98 -10.27
CA ARG A 163 -5.23 -15.05 -9.91
C ARG A 163 -4.83 -14.96 -8.44
N PHE A 164 -4.55 -13.74 -7.98
CA PHE A 164 -4.12 -13.48 -6.62
C PHE A 164 -5.26 -13.42 -5.60
N GLY A 165 -6.51 -13.31 -6.05
CA GLY A 165 -7.64 -13.05 -5.15
C GLY A 165 -7.43 -11.76 -4.36
N ILE A 166 -7.16 -10.66 -5.05
CA ILE A 166 -6.96 -9.35 -4.44
C ILE A 166 -8.30 -8.79 -3.96
N GLN A 167 -8.33 -8.36 -2.71
CA GLN A 167 -9.40 -7.51 -2.18
C GLN A 167 -9.11 -6.06 -2.55
N ASP A 168 -7.92 -5.57 -2.18
CA ASP A 168 -7.49 -4.21 -2.45
C ASP A 168 -5.97 -4.04 -2.40
N ALA A 169 -5.52 -2.89 -2.91
CA ALA A 169 -4.20 -2.34 -2.63
C ALA A 169 -4.30 -0.84 -2.34
N ILE A 170 -3.37 -0.31 -1.55
CA ILE A 170 -3.32 1.12 -1.22
C ILE A 170 -1.93 1.66 -1.53
N TRP A 171 -1.89 2.74 -2.30
CA TRP A 171 -0.66 3.45 -2.62
C TRP A 171 -0.93 4.94 -2.74
N ARG A 172 -0.17 5.73 -1.97
CA ARG A 172 -0.15 7.20 -1.97
C ARG A 172 -1.53 7.84 -1.91
N GLY A 173 -2.38 7.34 -1.00
CA GLY A 173 -3.73 7.85 -0.81
C GLY A 173 -4.70 7.49 -1.95
N VAL A 174 -4.42 6.42 -2.70
CA VAL A 174 -5.38 5.84 -3.65
C VAL A 174 -5.68 4.41 -3.22
N TYR A 175 -6.96 4.08 -3.13
CA TYR A 175 -7.48 2.76 -2.82
C TYR A 175 -7.87 2.08 -4.13
N TYR A 176 -7.18 0.98 -4.45
CA TYR A 176 -7.36 0.21 -5.68
C TYR A 176 -8.09 -1.08 -5.37
N THR A 177 -9.13 -1.38 -6.14
CA THR A 177 -9.83 -2.66 -6.10
C THR A 177 -9.89 -3.24 -7.51
N PRO A 178 -10.21 -4.54 -7.66
CA PRO A 178 -10.50 -5.11 -8.97
C PRO A 178 -11.62 -4.37 -9.73
N GLY A 179 -12.50 -3.64 -9.02
CA GLY A 179 -13.57 -2.84 -9.59
C GLY A 179 -13.20 -1.39 -9.95
N GLY A 180 -11.96 -0.96 -9.72
CA GLY A 180 -11.50 0.38 -10.03
C GLY A 180 -10.75 1.06 -8.87
N ALA A 181 -10.25 2.27 -9.15
CA ALA A 181 -9.47 3.07 -8.22
C ALA A 181 -10.28 4.26 -7.69
N GLN A 182 -10.10 4.58 -6.42
CA GLN A 182 -10.71 5.74 -5.78
C GLN A 182 -9.70 6.48 -4.90
N ALA A 183 -9.77 7.81 -4.91
CA ALA A 183 -8.99 8.61 -3.97
C ALA A 183 -9.39 8.26 -2.53
N SER A 184 -8.41 8.10 -1.65
CA SER A 184 -8.59 7.75 -0.24
C SER A 184 -7.77 8.66 0.66
N ARG A 185 -8.06 8.63 1.96
CA ARG A 185 -7.29 9.37 2.98
C ARG A 185 -6.36 8.45 3.78
N LEU A 186 -6.16 7.22 3.32
CA LEU A 186 -5.50 6.15 4.09
C LEU A 186 -3.97 6.31 4.16
N GLY A 187 -3.36 7.27 3.46
CA GLY A 187 -1.90 7.41 3.47
C GLY A 187 -1.23 6.36 2.60
N HIS A 188 -0.13 5.75 3.06
CA HIS A 188 0.71 4.76 2.33
C HIS A 188 1.64 5.38 1.30
N TYR A 189 2.59 6.20 1.77
CA TYR A 189 3.52 6.90 0.88
C TYR A 189 4.92 6.32 0.86
N ASP A 190 5.18 5.31 1.69
CA ASP A 190 6.44 4.61 1.87
C ASP A 190 6.37 3.11 1.51
N HIS A 191 5.16 2.55 1.41
CA HIS A 191 4.92 1.17 1.01
C HIS A 191 3.63 1.02 0.21
N VAL A 192 3.54 -0.03 -0.61
CA VAL A 192 2.28 -0.49 -1.20
C VAL A 192 1.67 -1.54 -0.28
N HIS A 193 0.50 -1.23 0.29
CA HIS A 193 -0.28 -2.21 1.05
C HIS A 193 -1.11 -3.06 0.11
N VAL A 194 -1.15 -4.37 0.33
CA VAL A 194 -1.94 -5.32 -0.48
C VAL A 194 -2.72 -6.23 0.44
N THR A 195 -4.04 -6.25 0.28
CA THR A 195 -4.96 -7.17 0.98
C THR A 195 -5.50 -8.21 0.01
N THR A 196 -5.45 -9.48 0.41
CA THR A 196 -6.05 -10.60 -0.33
C THR A 196 -7.35 -11.06 0.32
N THR A 197 -8.14 -11.84 -0.42
CA THR A 197 -9.32 -12.54 0.13
C THR A 197 -8.94 -13.76 0.99
N GLY A 198 -7.65 -14.01 1.22
CA GLY A 198 -7.16 -15.11 2.06
C GLY A 198 -7.00 -16.44 1.33
N GLY A 199 -7.81 -17.44 1.66
CA GLY A 199 -7.64 -18.82 1.15
C GLY A 199 -7.23 -19.83 2.21
N GLY A 200 -7.27 -19.43 3.48
CA GLY A 200 -6.91 -20.26 4.63
C GLY A 200 -5.40 -20.29 4.88
N TYR A 201 -5.03 -20.90 5.98
CA TYR A 201 -3.62 -21.11 6.32
C TYR A 201 -3.06 -22.33 5.57
N PRO A 202 -1.79 -22.28 5.13
CA PRO A 202 -1.14 -23.41 4.48
C PRO A 202 -1.19 -24.68 5.33
N LYS A 203 -1.38 -25.82 4.66
CA LYS A 203 -1.36 -27.17 5.25
C LYS A 203 -0.14 -27.98 4.79
N GLY A 204 0.72 -27.42 3.94
CA GLY A 204 1.99 -28.01 3.50
C GLY A 204 1.94 -28.70 2.13
N GLY A 205 0.82 -28.61 1.41
CA GLY A 205 0.63 -29.18 0.07
C GLY A 205 0.39 -28.13 -1.02
N GLU A 206 0.47 -26.85 -0.66
CA GLU A 206 0.21 -25.75 -1.57
C GLU A 206 1.35 -25.58 -2.58
N GLU A 207 0.99 -25.45 -3.86
CA GLU A 207 1.92 -25.14 -4.93
C GLU A 207 1.72 -23.68 -5.36
N TYR A 208 2.79 -22.89 -5.26
CA TYR A 208 2.80 -21.49 -5.70
C TYR A 208 3.41 -21.43 -7.09
N LEU A 209 2.59 -21.19 -8.11
CA LEU A 209 3.02 -21.20 -9.51
C LEU A 209 3.24 -19.77 -10.03
N ALA A 210 4.28 -19.60 -10.85
CA ALA A 210 4.45 -18.45 -11.74
C ALA A 210 3.45 -18.54 -12.91
N ASP A 211 3.10 -17.38 -13.51
CA ASP A 211 2.15 -17.28 -14.63
C ASP A 211 2.52 -18.14 -15.85
#